data_AF-A0A940Q1I8-F1
#
_entry.id   AF-A0A940Q1I8-F1
#
_cell.length_a   1.000
_cell.length_b   1.000
_cell.length_c   1.000
_cell.angle_alpha   90.00
_cell.angle_beta   90.00
_cell.angle_gamma   90.00
#
_symmetry.space_group_name_H-M   'P 1'
#
loop_
_entity.id
_entity.type
_entity.pdbx_description
1 polymer ?
#
loop_
_entity_poly.entity_id
_entity_poly.type
_entity_poly.pdbx_seq_one_letter_code
_entity_poly.pdbx_strand_id
1 'polypeptide(L)' 'MEKKTIRVKAEVNGNIYQSEVDRNVRCEEELIASCKRHIRTMLEEDGLYYVRSNYIIEKQGTK' A
#
# COMPACT_ATOMS: atom_id res chain seq x y z
N MET A 1 -19.96 -9.28 7.07
CA MET A 1 -18.81 -8.88 6.23
C MET A 1 -17.76 -8.36 7.18
N GLU A 2 -16.57 -8.96 7.18
CA GLU A 2 -15.47 -8.57 8.07
C GLU A 2 -14.78 -7.33 7.50
N LYS A 3 -14.56 -6.34 8.36
CA LYS A 3 -13.88 -5.10 8.02
C LYS A 3 -12.37 -5.32 8.15
N LYS A 4 -11.61 -4.96 7.12
CA LYS A 4 -10.15 -5.14 7.09
C LYS A 4 -9.46 -3.84 6.75
N THR A 5 -8.43 -3.54 7.52
CA THR A 5 -7.51 -2.43 7.27
C THR A 5 -6.18 -2.99 6.76
N ILE A 6 -5.75 -2.54 5.58
CA ILE A 6 -4.45 -2.86 5.01
C ILE A 6 -3.67 -1.57 4.83
N ARG A 7 -2.46 -1.56 5.36
CA ARG A 7 -1.48 -0.50 5.09
C ARG A 7 -0.29 -1.10 4.35
N VAL A 8 0.12 -0.46 3.27
CA VAL A 8 1.36 -0.78 2.56
C VAL A 8 2.31 0.38 2.75
N LYS A 9 3.58 0.09 3.02
CA LYS A 9 4.68 1.05 3.09
C LYS A 9 5.76 0.67 2.09
N ALA A 10 6.42 1.66 1.52
CA ALA A 10 7.61 1.51 0.69
C ALA A 10 8.67 2.51 1.15
N GLU A 11 9.90 2.05 1.32
CA GLU A 11 11.04 2.91 1.59
C GLU A 11 11.84 3.14 0.30
N VAL A 12 12.07 4.41 -0.02
CA VAL A 12 12.76 4.85 -1.24
C VAL A 12 13.67 6.02 -0.89
N ASN A 13 14.98 5.86 -1.07
CA ASN A 13 16.00 6.89 -0.82
C ASN A 13 15.89 7.52 0.58
N GLY A 14 15.51 6.73 1.60
CA GLY A 14 15.30 7.20 2.97
C GLY A 14 13.93 7.86 3.24
N ASN A 15 13.06 7.97 2.23
CA ASN A 15 11.69 8.44 2.38
C ASN A 15 10.71 7.27 2.50
N ILE A 16 9.66 7.45 3.29
CA ILE A 16 8.62 6.44 3.49
C ILE A 16 7.35 6.89 2.75
N TYR A 17 6.94 6.10 1.78
CA TYR A 17 5.67 6.22 1.08
C TYR A 17 4.68 5.22 1.67
N GLN A 18 3.47 5.65 1.97
CA GLN A 18 2.48 4.75 2.58
C GLN A 18 1.08 4.96 2.03
N SER A 19 0.33 3.86 1.93
CA SER A 19 -1.07 3.88 1.53
C SER A 19 -1.85 2.94 2.43
N GLU A 20 -2.96 3.44 2.97
CA GLU A 20 -3.89 2.68 3.81
C GLU A 20 -5.25 2.57 3.12
N VAL A 21 -5.86 1.40 3.23
CA VAL A 21 -7.22 1.16 2.77
C VAL A 21 -7.98 0.39 3.83
N ASP A 22 -9.16 0.91 4.16
CA ASP A 22 -10.10 0.31 5.10
C ASP A 22 -11.42 0.07 4.36
N ARG A 23 -11.69 -1.20 4.00
CA ARG A 23 -12.89 -1.57 3.24
C ARG A 23 -13.37 -2.96 3.60
N ASN A 24 -14.68 -3.16 3.45
CA ASN A 24 -15.29 -4.49 3.45
C ASN A 24 -15.04 -5.15 2.08
N VAL A 25 -14.04 -6.03 1.98
CA VAL A 25 -13.63 -6.61 0.69
C VAL A 25 -13.60 -8.12 0.75
N ARG A 26 -13.99 -8.75 -0.36
CA ARG A 26 -13.96 -10.21 -0.54
C ARG A 26 -12.53 -10.74 -0.75
N CYS A 27 -11.63 -9.93 -1.31
CA CYS A 27 -10.25 -10.31 -1.64
C CYS A 27 -9.23 -9.31 -1.07
N GLU A 28 -8.27 -9.84 -0.32
CA GLU A 28 -7.19 -9.07 0.31
C GLU A 28 -6.12 -8.61 -0.69
N GLU A 29 -5.88 -9.42 -1.73
CA GLU A 29 -4.87 -9.14 -2.75
C GLU A 29 -5.22 -7.89 -3.57
N GLU A 30 -6.50 -7.66 -3.83
CA GLU A 30 -6.98 -6.46 -4.53
C GLU A 30 -6.70 -5.18 -3.73
N LEU A 31 -6.83 -5.23 -2.41
CA LEU A 31 -6.51 -4.12 -1.52
C LEU A 31 -5.00 -3.83 -1.50
N ILE A 32 -4.18 -4.87 -1.37
CA ILE A 32 -2.72 -4.74 -1.45
C ILE A 32 -2.29 -4.16 -2.80
N ALA A 33 -2.86 -4.66 -3.90
CA ALA A 33 -2.59 -4.15 -5.24
C ALA A 33 -3.00 -2.68 -5.38
N SER A 34 -4.14 -2.29 -4.80
CA SER A 34 -4.59 -0.91 -4.77
C SER A 34 -3.60 0.00 -4.04
N CYS A 35 -3.14 -0.38 -2.84
CA CYS A 35 -2.18 0.40 -2.08
C CYS A 35 -0.82 0.49 -2.79
N LYS A 36 -0.35 -0.60 -3.42
CA LYS A 36 0.89 -0.59 -4.21
C LYS A 36 0.79 0.35 -5.42
N ARG A 37 -0.35 0.36 -6.13
CA ARG A 37 -0.58 1.30 -7.23
C ARG A 37 -0.54 2.75 -6.76
N HIS A 38 -1.19 3.04 -5.64
CA HIS A 38 -1.18 4.39 -5.08
C HIS A 38 0.24 4.85 -4.70
N ILE A 39 1.02 3.99 -4.04
CA ILE A 39 2.43 4.27 -3.75
C ILE A 39 3.23 4.51 -5.02
N ARG A 40 3.00 3.70 -6.06
CA ARG A 40 3.64 3.89 -7.35
C ARG A 40 3.32 5.26 -7.94
N THR A 41 2.07 5.72 -7.89
CA THR A 41 1.69 7.05 -8.37
C THR A 41 2.43 8.15 -7.60
N MET A 42 2.52 8.06 -6.27
CA MET A 42 3.30 9.03 -5.48
C MET A 42 4.78 9.05 -5.88
N LEU A 43 5.38 7.88 -6.11
CA LEU A 43 6.76 7.79 -6.59
C LEU A 43 6.92 8.41 -7.99
N GLU A 44 5.96 8.18 -8.88
CA GLU A 44 5.96 8.77 -10.23
C GLU A 44 5.83 10.29 -10.18
N GLU A 45 5.02 10.85 -9.29
CA GLU A 45 4.90 12.31 -9.08
C GLU A 45 6.21 12.93 -8.56
N ASP A 46 6.96 12.19 -7.74
CA ASP A 46 8.27 12.61 -7.23
C ASP A 46 9.43 12.33 -8.22
N GLY A 47 9.14 11.81 -9.42
CA GLY A 47 10.13 11.53 -10.45
C GLY A 47 10.91 10.20 -10.27
N LEU A 48 10.42 9.30 -9.42
CA LEU A 48 11.06 8.05 -9.00
C LEU A 48 10.53 6.82 -9.76
N TYR A 49 10.56 6.88 -11.10
CA TYR A 49 9.88 5.93 -12.02
C TYR A 49 10.40 4.47 -12.03
N TYR A 50 11.51 4.16 -11.35
CA TYR A 50 12.14 2.83 -11.40
C TYR A 50 12.67 2.32 -10.06
N VAL A 51 12.19 2.88 -8.94
CA VAL A 51 12.71 2.46 -7.65
C VAL A 51 12.17 1.09 -7.27
N ARG A 52 13.09 0.13 -7.06
CA ARG A 52 12.79 -1.15 -6.45
C ARG A 52 12.37 -0.90 -5.00
N SER A 53 11.07 -0.79 -4.81
CA SER A 53 10.45 -0.56 -3.50
C SER A 53 10.32 -1.88 -2.74
N ASN A 54 10.89 -1.92 -1.53
CA ASN A 54 10.59 -2.99 -0.58
C ASN A 54 9.27 -2.67 0.09
N TYR A 55 8.23 -3.44 -0.23
CA TYR A 55 6.91 -3.23 0.33
C TYR A 55 6.74 -3.97 1.65
N ILE A 56 6.37 -3.25 2.70
CA ILE A 56 5.92 -3.82 3.97
C ILE A 56 4.40 -3.76 3.99
N ILE A 57 3.74 -4.88 4.27
CA ILE A 57 2.28 -4.99 4.32
C ILE A 57 1.86 -5.22 5.77
N GLU A 58 1.20 -4.22 6.36
CA GLU A 58 0.61 -4.28 7.69
C GLU A 58 -0.90 -4.57 7.54
N LYS A 59 -1.39 -5.59 8.24
CA LYS A 59 -2.81 -6.01 8.18
C LYS A 59 -3.40 -5.94 9.58
N GLN A 60 -4.55 -5.28 9.73
CA GLN A 60 -5.36 -5.35 10.93
C GLN A 60 -6.75 -5.88 10.57
N GLY A 61 -7.09 -7.05 11.13
CA GLY A 61 -8.45 -7.56 11.12
C GLY A 61 -9.22 -6.95 12.27
N THR A 62 -10.24 -6.15 11.98
CA THR A 62 -11.22 -5.76 12.99
C THR A 62 -12.26 -6.88 13.09
N LYS A 63 -12.22 -7.62 14.21
CA LYS A 63 -13.25 -8.60 14.60
C LYS A 63 -14.58 -7.92 14.88
#